data_AF-A0A4R2MU70-F1
#
_entry.id   AF-A0A4R2MU70-F1
#
_cell.length_a   1.000
_cell.length_b   1.000
_cell.length_c   1.000
_cell.angle_alpha   90.00
_cell.angle_beta   90.00
_cell.angle_gamma   90.00
#
_symmetry.space_group_name_H-M   'P 1'
#
loop_
_entity.id
_entity.type
_entity.pdbx_description
1 polymer ?
#
loop_
_entity_poly.entity_id
_entity_poly.type
_entity_poly.pdbx_seq_one_letter_code
_entity_poly.pdbx_strand_id
1 'polypeptide(L)'
;MLATGKSSLTKDIGVGIGHDKESQSSLTKSGINTKNIEIRNEDKQLSQTGKTANETIKSVKTKLTLENAEAHSGKLAQNFNKEKVLKELNIQVKVTKDFRKNAFSSINNYVLPRQAELRAKIKTAKTEEEKTAIYKEIYKLQYQKRLLETVVGVVAGSPDVAITQGTLQLANTKMREETLANSRKFKGIVDATTGKVLRNDSYDSGYFDGVKLGGVRIDVNAICGENRCVLSPDGAVIYNGDDKLPSLSDAINPEINEFVRDSYGATGGFQPVEGGWYFDGKPLMQYKKGDFSDILVESFAGPHDLLGGQIWGWYDKQGNTSQKNGLESKASEVTTAVAIPVTVPIALSDLISSDFMEVLYKLGGN
;
A
#
# COMPACT_ATOMS: atom_id res chain seq x y z
N MET A 1 -23.44 -8.87 1.95
CA MET A 1 -23.75 -7.73 2.84
C MET A 1 -22.44 -7.04 3.22
N LEU A 2 -22.05 -5.99 2.50
CA LEU A 2 -20.79 -5.26 2.71
C LEU A 2 -21.10 -3.77 2.53
N ALA A 3 -21.82 -3.17 3.47
CA ALA A 3 -22.15 -1.75 3.41
C ALA A 3 -22.60 -1.22 4.78
N THR A 4 -21.72 -1.27 5.79
CA THR A 4 -21.96 -0.54 7.06
C THR A 4 -20.70 -0.09 7.80
N GLY A 5 -19.50 -0.61 7.47
CA GLY A 5 -18.26 -0.25 8.19
C GLY A 5 -17.69 1.15 7.91
N LYS A 6 -17.95 1.73 6.72
CA LYS A 6 -17.36 3.02 6.31
C LYS A 6 -17.92 4.23 7.07
N SER A 7 -19.15 4.12 7.59
CA SER A 7 -19.82 5.18 8.35
C SER A 7 -19.43 5.23 9.83
N SER A 8 -18.81 4.17 10.37
CA SER A 8 -18.46 4.08 11.79
C SER A 8 -17.09 4.63 12.13
N LEU A 9 -16.20 4.81 11.14
CA LEU A 9 -14.83 5.31 11.31
C LEU A 9 -14.67 6.79 10.97
N THR A 10 -15.71 7.40 10.42
CA THR A 10 -15.75 8.81 10.01
C THR A 10 -16.32 9.75 11.08
N LYS A 11 -16.71 9.22 12.25
CA LYS A 11 -17.28 10.00 13.34
C LYS A 11 -16.23 10.29 14.41
N ASP A 12 -15.72 11.52 14.36
CA ASP A 12 -15.05 12.24 15.45
C ASP A 12 -13.71 11.71 15.98
N ILE A 13 -12.73 11.45 15.11
CA ILE A 13 -11.32 11.57 15.51
C ILE A 13 -10.92 13.05 15.35
N GLY A 14 -11.25 13.85 16.36
CA GLY A 14 -10.81 15.25 16.47
C GLY A 14 -9.31 15.32 16.75
N VAL A 15 -8.49 15.24 15.70
CA VAL A 15 -7.07 15.62 15.77
C VAL A 15 -6.98 17.13 15.60
N GLY A 16 -6.53 17.82 16.64
CA GLY A 16 -6.45 19.27 16.69
C GLY A 16 -5.40 19.82 15.72
N ILE A 17 -5.85 20.23 14.53
CA ILE A 17 -5.19 21.28 13.77
C ILE A 17 -5.38 22.57 14.60
N GLY A 18 -4.28 23.13 15.10
CA GLY A 18 -4.32 24.42 15.78
C GLY A 18 -4.88 25.47 14.83
N HIS A 19 -6.04 26.04 15.16
CA HIS A 19 -6.67 27.10 14.40
C HIS A 19 -6.44 28.43 15.14
N ASP A 20 -5.54 29.26 14.61
CA ASP A 20 -5.47 30.67 15.00
C ASP A 20 -6.61 31.41 14.29
N LYS A 21 -7.52 32.02 15.05
CA LYS A 21 -8.65 32.81 14.54
C LYS A 21 -8.57 34.21 15.14
N GLU A 22 -8.05 35.16 14.37
CA GLU A 22 -8.23 36.59 14.67
C GLU A 22 -9.58 37.05 14.11
N SER A 23 -10.48 37.53 14.97
CA SER A 23 -11.75 38.14 14.56
C SER A 23 -11.77 39.63 14.86
N GLN A 24 -11.96 40.47 13.86
CA GLN A 24 -12.30 41.89 14.02
C GLN A 24 -13.72 42.14 13.51
N SER A 25 -14.51 42.91 14.25
CA SER A 25 -15.83 43.39 13.83
C SER A 25 -15.78 44.90 13.60
N SER A 26 -16.45 45.40 12.56
CA SER A 26 -16.59 46.83 12.32
C SER A 26 -18.07 47.23 12.25
N LEU A 27 -18.39 48.40 12.81
CA LEU A 27 -19.71 49.02 12.77
C LEU A 27 -19.78 49.94 11.55
N THR A 28 -20.63 49.62 10.57
CA THR A 28 -20.90 50.52 9.44
C THR A 28 -21.85 51.64 9.88
N LYS A 29 -21.40 52.89 9.86
CA LYS A 29 -22.28 54.06 9.99
C LYS A 29 -22.59 54.61 8.60
N SER A 30 -23.83 54.46 8.14
CA SER A 30 -24.33 55.10 6.90
C SER A 30 -24.80 56.53 7.19
N GLY A 31 -24.34 57.51 6.42
CA GLY A 31 -24.82 58.90 6.42
C GLY A 31 -25.39 59.30 5.06
N ILE A 32 -26.31 60.26 5.03
CA ILE A 32 -27.00 60.73 3.82
C ILE A 32 -26.26 61.95 3.27
N ASN A 33 -25.62 61.83 2.10
CA ASN A 33 -24.90 62.95 1.45
C ASN A 33 -25.58 63.39 0.15
N THR A 34 -26.83 63.86 0.25
CA THR A 34 -27.59 64.37 -0.91
C THR A 34 -27.67 65.90 -0.89
N LYS A 35 -27.62 66.55 -2.05
CA LYS A 35 -27.86 68.00 -2.16
C LYS A 35 -29.32 68.40 -1.87
N ASN A 36 -30.27 67.49 -2.03
CA ASN A 36 -31.71 67.78 -2.04
C ASN A 36 -32.42 67.21 -0.81
N ILE A 37 -32.06 67.67 0.40
CA ILE A 37 -32.86 67.38 1.61
C ILE A 37 -33.76 68.58 1.86
N GLU A 38 -35.07 68.36 1.82
CA GLU A 38 -36.09 69.37 2.10
C GLU A 38 -36.88 68.95 3.36
N ILE A 39 -36.91 69.80 4.38
CA ILE A 39 -37.73 69.60 5.57
C ILE A 39 -39.02 70.37 5.35
N ARG A 40 -40.09 69.65 4.99
CA ARG A 40 -41.38 70.24 4.57
C ARG A 40 -42.13 71.00 5.67
N ASN A 41 -41.76 70.82 6.93
CA ASN A 41 -42.42 71.47 8.07
C ASN A 41 -41.36 71.96 9.07
N GLU A 42 -40.87 73.17 8.84
CA GLU A 42 -39.75 73.74 9.58
C GLU A 42 -40.13 74.14 11.02
N ASP A 43 -41.35 74.64 11.22
CA ASP A 43 -41.86 75.06 12.54
C ASP A 43 -41.99 73.87 13.50
N LYS A 44 -42.52 72.75 12.99
CA LYS A 44 -42.65 71.53 13.80
C LYS A 44 -41.28 70.93 14.12
N GLN A 45 -40.33 70.96 13.19
CA GLN A 45 -38.95 70.53 13.43
C GLN A 45 -38.29 71.34 14.54
N LEU A 46 -38.42 72.66 14.50
CA LEU A 46 -37.86 73.55 15.52
C LEU A 46 -38.49 73.32 16.89
N SER A 47 -39.82 73.18 16.95
CA SER A 47 -40.54 72.94 18.22
C SER A 47 -40.20 71.59 18.87
N GLN A 48 -39.95 70.54 18.08
CA GLN A 48 -39.70 69.19 18.59
C GLN A 48 -38.23 68.91 18.87
N THR A 49 -37.32 69.52 18.11
CA THR A 49 -35.89 69.21 18.17
C THR A 49 -35.02 70.36 18.67
N GLY A 50 -35.59 71.57 18.77
CA GLY A 50 -34.86 72.79 19.13
C GLY A 50 -33.85 73.27 18.08
N LYS A 51 -33.85 72.67 16.88
CA LYS A 51 -32.93 73.01 15.78
C LYS A 51 -33.71 73.46 14.55
N THR A 52 -33.17 74.47 13.87
CA THR A 52 -33.74 74.91 12.59
C THR A 52 -33.59 73.83 11.52
N ALA A 53 -34.41 73.92 10.45
CA ALA A 53 -34.31 73.01 9.31
C ALA A 53 -32.88 72.99 8.73
N ASN A 54 -32.25 74.17 8.61
CA ASN A 54 -30.88 74.30 8.11
C ASN A 54 -29.82 73.66 9.02
N GLU A 55 -29.94 73.79 10.34
CA GLU A 55 -29.01 73.14 11.29
C GLU A 55 -29.19 71.61 11.29
N THR A 56 -30.44 71.16 11.17
CA THR A 56 -30.75 69.73 11.03
C THR A 56 -30.11 69.16 9.76
N ILE A 57 -30.29 69.82 8.61
CA ILE A 57 -29.67 69.41 7.34
C ILE A 57 -28.13 69.39 7.44
N LYS A 58 -27.51 70.38 8.10
CA LYS A 58 -26.06 70.38 8.35
C LYS A 58 -25.62 69.21 9.24
N SER A 59 -26.38 68.85 10.25
CA SER A 59 -26.04 67.77 11.19
C SER A 59 -26.17 66.37 10.59
N VAL A 60 -27.02 66.20 9.57
CA VAL A 60 -27.24 64.92 8.88
C VAL A 60 -26.19 64.69 7.78
N LYS A 61 -25.61 65.77 7.22
CA LYS A 61 -24.55 65.67 6.22
C LYS A 61 -23.24 65.17 6.85
N THR A 62 -22.80 63.99 6.43
CA THR A 62 -21.46 63.48 6.72
C THR A 62 -20.42 64.19 5.84
N LYS A 63 -19.27 64.61 6.43
CA LYS A 63 -18.11 65.16 5.70
C LYS A 63 -17.31 64.07 4.94
N LEU A 64 -18.00 63.16 4.27
CA LEU A 64 -17.37 62.12 3.43
C LEU A 64 -17.14 62.70 2.02
N THR A 65 -15.90 63.11 1.76
CA THR A 65 -15.40 63.39 0.40
C THR A 65 -14.72 62.12 -0.15
N LEU A 66 -14.57 62.00 -1.48
CA LEU A 66 -13.85 60.86 -2.08
C LEU A 66 -12.44 60.70 -1.49
N GLU A 67 -11.79 61.82 -1.16
CA GLU A 67 -10.45 61.89 -0.57
C GLU A 67 -10.38 61.34 0.86
N ASN A 68 -11.49 61.40 1.63
CA ASN A 68 -11.53 60.95 3.03
C ASN A 68 -12.29 59.62 3.22
N ALA A 69 -12.85 59.07 2.13
CA ALA A 69 -13.66 57.86 2.14
C ALA A 69 -12.87 56.61 2.54
N GLU A 70 -11.60 56.50 2.16
CA GLU A 70 -10.75 55.37 2.58
C GLU A 70 -10.52 55.37 4.10
N ALA A 71 -10.18 56.53 4.68
CA ALA A 71 -9.89 56.66 6.11
C ALA A 71 -11.12 56.48 7.02
N HIS A 72 -12.34 56.67 6.48
CA HIS A 72 -13.60 56.59 7.22
C HIS A 72 -14.45 55.37 6.84
N SER A 73 -14.07 54.63 5.80
CA SER A 73 -14.57 53.28 5.61
C SER A 73 -13.96 52.44 6.73
N GLY A 74 -14.78 51.79 7.55
CA GLY A 74 -14.30 50.81 8.54
C GLY A 74 -13.73 49.54 7.87
N LYS A 75 -12.96 49.70 6.78
CA LYS A 75 -12.32 48.63 6.04
C LYS A 75 -11.36 47.97 7.00
N LEU A 76 -11.72 46.75 7.39
CA LEU A 76 -10.85 45.87 8.14
C LEU A 76 -9.53 45.77 7.38
N ALA A 77 -8.43 46.19 8.01
CA ALA A 77 -7.12 45.93 7.48
C ALA A 77 -7.00 44.41 7.32
N GLN A 78 -6.57 43.94 6.16
CA GLN A 78 -6.36 42.52 5.94
C GLN A 78 -5.12 42.12 6.77
N ASN A 79 -5.32 41.71 8.03
CA ASN A 79 -4.25 41.22 8.92
C ASN A 79 -3.75 39.81 8.52
N PHE A 80 -4.05 39.36 7.29
CA PHE A 80 -3.62 38.07 6.77
C PHE A 80 -2.12 38.13 6.43
N ASN A 81 -1.27 37.89 7.41
CA ASN A 81 0.16 37.76 7.18
C ASN A 81 0.43 36.41 6.47
N LYS A 82 0.50 36.47 5.14
CA LYS A 82 0.78 35.31 4.28
C LYS A 82 2.04 34.56 4.71
N GLU A 83 3.07 35.27 5.15
CA GLU A 83 4.33 34.66 5.62
C GLU A 83 4.14 33.92 6.94
N LYS A 84 3.37 34.48 7.88
CA LYS A 84 2.99 33.81 9.14
C LYS A 84 2.18 32.55 8.85
N VAL A 85 1.18 32.63 7.97
CA VAL A 85 0.33 31.49 7.58
C VAL A 85 1.13 30.41 6.86
N LEU A 86 1.98 30.78 5.90
CA LEU A 86 2.86 29.81 5.21
C LEU A 86 3.86 29.17 6.18
N LYS A 87 4.42 29.94 7.11
CA LYS A 87 5.31 29.43 8.17
C LYS A 87 4.57 28.43 9.06
N GLU A 88 3.37 28.77 9.52
CA GLU A 88 2.51 27.90 10.33
C GLU A 88 2.20 26.59 9.58
N LEU A 89 1.76 26.68 8.32
CA LEU A 89 1.49 25.52 7.46
C LEU A 89 2.74 24.66 7.27
N ASN A 90 3.90 25.26 7.00
CA ASN A 90 5.16 24.55 6.86
C ASN A 90 5.58 23.84 8.16
N ILE A 91 5.35 24.45 9.33
CA ILE A 91 5.59 23.84 10.63
C ILE A 91 4.64 22.65 10.82
N GLN A 92 3.35 22.80 10.55
CA GLN A 92 2.37 21.71 10.69
C GLN A 92 2.71 20.53 9.77
N VAL A 93 3.08 20.79 8.51
CA VAL A 93 3.55 19.76 7.57
C VAL A 93 4.79 19.06 8.12
N LYS A 94 5.75 19.80 8.66
CA LYS A 94 6.97 19.24 9.24
C LYS A 94 6.67 18.38 10.48
N VAL A 95 5.90 18.89 11.44
CA VAL A 95 5.53 18.18 12.67
C VAL A 95 4.81 16.87 12.33
N THR A 96 3.91 16.90 11.36
CA THR A 96 3.15 15.72 10.94
C THR A 96 4.03 14.67 10.26
N LYS A 97 4.95 15.10 9.39
CA LYS A 97 5.95 14.22 8.77
C LYS A 97 6.89 13.61 9.81
N ASP A 98 7.36 14.40 10.76
CA ASP A 98 8.25 13.95 11.83
C ASP A 98 7.53 12.96 12.76
N PHE A 99 6.29 13.26 13.16
CA PHE A 99 5.44 12.33 13.92
C PHE A 99 5.30 10.98 13.20
N ARG A 100 4.92 11.01 11.93
CA ARG A 100 4.74 9.80 11.12
C ARG A 100 6.03 8.99 11.02
N LYS A 101 7.15 9.64 10.69
CA LYS A 101 8.46 8.99 10.58
C LYS A 101 8.86 8.32 11.90
N ASN A 102 8.69 9.03 13.02
CA ASN A 102 9.01 8.51 14.34
C ASN A 102 8.11 7.34 14.72
N ALA A 103 6.80 7.46 14.50
CA ALA A 103 5.85 6.39 14.79
C ALA A 103 6.10 5.14 13.93
N PHE A 104 6.34 5.28 12.63
CA PHE A 104 6.72 4.16 11.75
C PHE A 104 8.05 3.53 12.17
N SER A 105 9.04 4.33 12.57
CA SER A 105 10.30 3.84 13.13
C SER A 105 10.06 3.01 14.39
N SER A 106 9.24 3.49 15.33
CA SER A 106 8.87 2.73 16.54
C SER A 106 8.16 1.42 16.23
N ILE A 107 7.22 1.42 15.27
CA ILE A 107 6.55 0.19 14.81
C ILE A 107 7.58 -0.79 14.23
N ASN A 108 8.45 -0.32 13.33
CA ASN A 108 9.47 -1.16 12.69
C ASN A 108 10.48 -1.73 13.70
N ASN A 109 10.94 -0.92 14.65
CA ASN A 109 11.85 -1.35 15.71
C ASN A 109 11.22 -2.41 16.63
N TYR A 110 9.90 -2.43 16.75
CA TYR A 110 9.18 -3.48 17.48
C TYR A 110 8.98 -4.74 16.63
N VAL A 111 8.56 -4.60 15.37
CA VAL A 111 8.12 -5.73 14.54
C VAL A 111 9.27 -6.45 13.85
N LEU A 112 10.20 -5.72 13.23
CA LEU A 112 11.22 -6.31 12.36
C LEU A 112 12.18 -7.25 13.12
N PRO A 113 12.67 -6.94 14.33
CA PRO A 113 13.50 -7.87 15.09
C PRO A 113 12.76 -9.17 15.44
N ARG A 114 11.49 -9.08 15.85
CA ARG A 114 10.67 -10.25 16.15
C ARG A 114 10.42 -11.13 14.92
N GLN A 115 10.13 -10.52 13.77
CA GLN A 115 10.02 -11.26 12.52
C GLN A 115 11.36 -11.92 12.14
N ALA A 116 12.50 -11.25 12.35
CA ALA A 116 13.81 -11.85 12.13
C ALA A 116 14.07 -13.06 13.06
N GLU A 117 13.75 -12.95 14.35
CA GLU A 117 13.85 -14.06 15.30
C GLU A 117 12.97 -15.25 14.91
N LEU A 118 11.72 -14.99 14.51
CA LEU A 118 10.81 -16.04 14.05
C LEU A 118 11.31 -16.70 12.76
N ARG A 119 11.83 -15.91 11.80
CA ARG A 119 12.48 -16.45 10.58
C ARG A 119 13.69 -17.32 10.92
N ALA A 120 14.48 -16.96 11.93
CA ALA A 120 15.57 -17.80 12.41
C ALA A 120 15.06 -19.12 13.01
N LYS A 121 13.97 -19.08 13.79
CA LYS A 121 13.34 -20.30 14.35
C LYS A 121 12.81 -21.26 13.28
N ILE A 122 12.29 -20.74 12.16
CA ILE A 122 11.83 -21.57 11.02
C ILE A 122 12.96 -22.45 10.48
N LYS A 123 14.18 -21.92 10.42
CA LYS A 123 15.35 -22.67 9.91
C LYS A 123 15.76 -23.83 10.83
N THR A 124 15.46 -23.71 12.11
CA THR A 124 15.76 -24.73 13.12
C THR A 124 14.59 -25.67 13.43
N ALA A 125 13.39 -25.35 12.92
CA ALA A 125 12.19 -26.14 13.13
C ALA A 125 12.31 -27.50 12.42
N LYS A 126 11.89 -28.56 13.10
CA LYS A 126 12.04 -29.95 12.63
C LYS A 126 10.80 -30.45 11.90
N THR A 127 9.65 -29.86 12.19
CA THR A 127 8.36 -30.29 11.63
C THR A 127 7.67 -29.16 10.88
N GLU A 128 6.80 -29.53 9.94
CA GLU A 128 6.02 -28.53 9.20
C GLU A 128 4.92 -27.90 10.05
N GLU A 129 4.46 -28.60 11.09
CA GLU A 129 3.54 -28.10 12.10
C GLU A 129 4.18 -26.97 12.91
N GLU A 130 5.43 -27.15 13.37
CA GLU A 130 6.20 -26.09 14.04
C GLU A 130 6.39 -24.87 13.14
N LYS A 131 6.83 -25.08 11.89
CA LYS A 131 6.96 -23.99 10.91
C LYS A 131 5.64 -23.27 10.70
N THR A 132 4.52 -23.99 10.61
CA THR A 132 3.18 -23.40 10.44
C THR A 132 2.80 -22.49 11.62
N ALA A 133 3.07 -22.92 12.85
CA ALA A 133 2.85 -22.10 14.03
C ALA A 133 3.71 -20.83 13.99
N ILE A 134 4.98 -20.93 13.60
CA ILE A 134 5.88 -19.78 13.51
C ILE A 134 5.46 -18.81 12.40
N TYR A 135 5.08 -19.30 11.21
CA TYR A 135 4.54 -18.43 10.15
C TYR A 135 3.29 -17.70 10.62
N LYS A 136 2.37 -18.37 11.31
CA LYS A 136 1.18 -17.72 11.88
C LYS A 136 1.54 -16.55 12.80
N GLU A 137 2.60 -16.68 13.59
CA GLU A 137 3.10 -15.57 14.42
C GLU A 137 3.70 -14.44 13.58
N ILE A 138 4.48 -14.75 12.54
CA ILE A 138 5.02 -13.74 11.61
C ILE A 138 3.90 -12.95 10.93
N TYR A 139 2.89 -13.64 10.41
CA TYR A 139 1.74 -13.02 9.75
C TYR A 139 0.90 -12.21 10.72
N LYS A 140 0.70 -12.70 11.95
CA LYS A 140 0.05 -11.91 13.03
C LYS A 140 0.79 -10.59 13.29
N LEU A 141 2.11 -10.63 13.40
CA LEU A 141 2.93 -9.41 13.56
C LEU A 141 2.82 -8.49 12.33
N GLN A 142 2.77 -9.06 11.13
CA GLN A 142 2.60 -8.29 9.90
C GLN A 142 1.23 -7.58 9.86
N TYR A 143 0.14 -8.27 10.19
CA TYR A 143 -1.18 -7.64 10.28
C TYR A 143 -1.21 -6.52 11.32
N GLN A 144 -0.59 -6.72 12.49
CA GLN A 144 -0.46 -5.67 13.51
C GLN A 144 0.34 -4.47 13.01
N LYS A 145 1.45 -4.70 12.31
CA LYS A 145 2.25 -3.65 11.66
C LYS A 145 1.40 -2.83 10.70
N ARG A 146 0.68 -3.47 9.77
CA ARG A 146 -0.15 -2.78 8.76
C ARG A 146 -1.28 -1.96 9.38
N LEU A 147 -1.94 -2.52 10.41
CA LEU A 147 -2.99 -1.80 11.13
C LEU A 147 -2.44 -0.55 11.85
N LEU A 148 -1.31 -0.68 12.55
CA LEU A 148 -0.67 0.45 13.23
C LEU A 148 -0.17 1.51 12.24
N GLU A 149 0.42 1.09 11.11
CA GLU A 149 0.83 2.01 10.04
C GLU A 149 -0.36 2.79 9.47
N THR A 150 -1.50 2.11 9.30
CA THR A 150 -2.75 2.73 8.85
C THR A 150 -3.24 3.78 9.84
N VAL A 151 -3.30 3.43 11.13
CA VAL A 151 -3.73 4.36 12.20
C VAL A 151 -2.81 5.59 12.26
N VAL A 152 -1.50 5.40 12.18
CA VAL A 152 -0.54 6.51 12.15
C VAL A 152 -0.75 7.38 10.91
N GLY A 153 -1.00 6.79 9.73
CA GLY A 153 -1.30 7.55 8.51
C GLY A 153 -2.59 8.38 8.61
N VAL A 154 -3.63 7.85 9.27
CA VAL A 154 -4.87 8.58 9.55
C VAL A 154 -4.62 9.75 10.49
N VAL A 155 -3.90 9.53 11.60
CA VAL A 155 -3.56 10.58 12.57
C VAL A 155 -2.62 11.64 11.95
N ALA A 156 -1.76 11.23 11.03
CA ALA A 156 -0.85 12.11 10.30
C ALA A 156 -1.51 12.87 9.13
N GLY A 157 -2.83 12.98 9.09
CA GLY A 157 -3.52 13.88 8.15
C GLY A 157 -3.73 13.35 6.72
N SER A 158 -3.48 12.07 6.46
CA SER A 158 -3.79 11.42 5.17
C SER A 158 -4.84 10.31 5.32
N PRO A 159 -6.03 10.57 5.92
CA PRO A 159 -6.97 9.52 6.33
C PRO A 159 -7.44 8.61 5.19
N ASP A 160 -7.95 9.18 4.09
CA ASP A 160 -8.50 8.38 2.99
C ASP A 160 -7.44 7.55 2.28
N VAL A 161 -6.26 8.14 2.04
CA VAL A 161 -5.12 7.45 1.41
C VAL A 161 -4.58 6.36 2.32
N ALA A 162 -4.43 6.64 3.62
CA ALA A 162 -3.94 5.67 4.60
C ALA A 162 -4.90 4.48 4.76
N ILE A 163 -6.20 4.72 4.84
CA ILE A 163 -7.22 3.66 4.92
C ILE A 163 -7.18 2.80 3.65
N THR A 164 -7.10 3.44 2.47
CA THR A 164 -7.07 2.73 1.20
C THR A 164 -5.80 1.90 1.06
N GLN A 165 -4.63 2.50 1.30
CA GLN A 165 -3.35 1.80 1.27
C GLN A 165 -3.31 0.66 2.31
N GLY A 166 -3.75 0.93 3.55
CA GLY A 166 -3.81 -0.07 4.61
C GLY A 166 -4.67 -1.27 4.26
N THR A 167 -5.82 -1.03 3.64
CA THR A 167 -6.71 -2.10 3.14
C THR A 167 -6.01 -2.95 2.06
N LEU A 168 -5.31 -2.31 1.12
CA LEU A 168 -4.55 -3.01 0.08
C LEU A 168 -3.39 -3.82 0.68
N GLN A 169 -2.65 -3.29 1.67
CA GLN A 169 -1.57 -4.00 2.35
C GLN A 169 -2.08 -5.20 3.16
N LEU A 170 -3.23 -5.06 3.83
CA LEU A 170 -3.88 -6.17 4.53
C LEU A 170 -4.33 -7.26 3.55
N ALA A 171 -4.92 -6.87 2.42
CA ALA A 171 -5.28 -7.78 1.35
C ALA A 171 -4.03 -8.49 0.78
N ASN A 172 -2.95 -7.76 0.54
CA ASN A 172 -1.69 -8.33 0.06
C ASN A 172 -1.13 -9.37 1.04
N THR A 173 -1.09 -9.01 2.32
CA THR A 173 -0.66 -9.90 3.40
C THR A 173 -1.50 -11.18 3.42
N LYS A 174 -2.82 -11.08 3.27
CA LYS A 174 -3.69 -12.25 3.23
C LYS A 174 -3.46 -13.13 2.02
N MET A 175 -3.36 -12.54 0.83
CA MET A 175 -3.11 -13.30 -0.40
C MET A 175 -1.76 -14.00 -0.34
N ARG A 176 -0.74 -13.36 0.22
CA ARG A 176 0.57 -13.98 0.45
C ARG A 176 0.50 -15.13 1.46
N GLU A 177 -0.28 -14.99 2.53
CA GLU A 177 -0.51 -16.06 3.52
C GLU A 177 -1.10 -17.31 2.87
N GLU A 178 -2.13 -17.14 2.03
CA GLU A 178 -2.76 -18.23 1.28
C GLU A 178 -1.79 -18.87 0.28
N THR A 179 -1.00 -18.06 -0.43
CA THR A 179 0.02 -18.54 -1.37
C THR A 179 1.12 -19.34 -0.69
N LEU A 180 1.59 -18.90 0.48
CA LEU A 180 2.54 -19.65 1.28
C LEU A 180 1.92 -20.97 1.74
N ALA A 181 0.71 -20.94 2.30
CA ALA A 181 0.02 -22.15 2.77
C ALA A 181 -0.19 -23.16 1.63
N ASN A 182 -0.50 -22.68 0.42
CA ASN A 182 -0.66 -23.52 -0.75
C ASN A 182 0.68 -24.10 -1.23
N SER A 183 1.74 -23.29 -1.29
CA SER A 183 3.09 -23.71 -1.68
C SER A 183 3.66 -24.79 -0.77
N ARG A 184 3.28 -24.78 0.52
CA ARG A 184 3.72 -25.70 1.56
C ARG A 184 2.99 -27.05 1.59
N LYS A 185 1.95 -27.24 0.77
CA LYS A 185 1.21 -28.51 0.71
C LYS A 185 2.06 -29.66 0.16
N PHE A 186 2.98 -29.36 -0.75
CA PHE A 186 3.84 -30.36 -1.36
C PHE A 186 4.98 -30.76 -0.42
N LYS A 187 5.13 -32.07 -0.17
CA LYS A 187 6.21 -32.60 0.69
C LYS A 187 7.60 -32.42 0.08
N GLY A 188 7.67 -32.27 -1.24
CA GLY A 188 8.90 -31.99 -1.97
C GLY A 188 9.43 -33.17 -2.77
N ILE A 189 10.40 -32.85 -3.61
CA ILE A 189 11.23 -33.81 -4.33
C ILE A 189 12.53 -33.99 -3.54
N VAL A 190 12.81 -35.21 -3.09
CA VAL A 190 14.02 -35.59 -2.37
C VAL A 190 15.01 -36.17 -3.36
N ASP A 191 16.17 -35.56 -3.50
CA ASP A 191 17.28 -36.12 -4.28
C ASP A 191 17.81 -37.37 -3.57
N ALA A 192 17.75 -38.53 -4.22
CA ALA A 192 18.13 -39.82 -3.61
C ALA A 192 19.60 -39.90 -3.21
N THR A 193 20.47 -39.13 -3.90
CA THR A 193 21.92 -39.16 -3.68
C THR A 193 22.33 -38.22 -2.55
N THR A 194 21.74 -37.03 -2.51
CA THR A 194 22.15 -35.96 -1.59
C THR A 194 21.22 -35.77 -0.40
N GLY A 195 20.00 -36.31 -0.46
CA GLY A 195 18.94 -36.09 0.52
C GLY A 195 18.37 -34.67 0.53
N LYS A 196 18.77 -33.81 -0.42
CA LYS A 196 18.24 -32.44 -0.53
C LYS A 196 16.78 -32.47 -0.93
N VAL A 197 15.97 -31.63 -0.28
CA VAL A 197 14.53 -31.52 -0.55
C VAL A 197 14.22 -30.24 -1.31
N LEU A 198 13.60 -30.39 -2.47
CA LEU A 198 13.11 -29.30 -3.31
C LEU A 198 11.60 -29.13 -3.13
N ARG A 199 11.18 -27.94 -2.71
CA ARG A 199 9.78 -27.52 -2.53
C ARG A 199 9.59 -26.11 -3.07
N ASN A 200 8.33 -25.76 -3.33
CA ASN A 200 7.95 -24.41 -3.75
C ASN A 200 8.47 -23.32 -2.79
N ASP A 201 8.61 -23.63 -1.50
CA ASP A 201 9.10 -22.72 -0.46
C ASP A 201 10.56 -22.97 -0.03
N SER A 202 11.36 -23.67 -0.83
CA SER A 202 12.74 -24.04 -0.45
C SER A 202 13.73 -22.87 -0.42
N TYR A 203 13.45 -21.76 -1.13
CA TYR A 203 14.39 -20.65 -1.23
C TYR A 203 14.01 -19.48 -0.29
N ASP A 204 15.04 -18.86 0.28
CA ASP A 204 14.92 -17.73 1.20
C ASP A 204 14.68 -16.41 0.45
N SER A 205 13.84 -15.55 1.01
CA SER A 205 13.69 -14.14 0.58
C SER A 205 13.97 -13.16 1.72
N GLY A 206 14.34 -11.93 1.37
CA GLY A 206 14.44 -10.79 2.28
C GLY A 206 13.08 -10.26 2.73
N TYR A 207 11.99 -10.73 2.11
CA TYR A 207 10.62 -10.34 2.46
C TYR A 207 10.23 -10.73 3.90
N PHE A 208 9.10 -10.21 4.39
CA PHE A 208 8.79 -10.23 5.84
C PHE A 208 8.65 -11.65 6.43
N ASP A 209 8.17 -12.61 5.64
CA ASP A 209 8.05 -14.03 6.02
C ASP A 209 9.30 -14.86 5.70
N GLY A 210 10.25 -14.29 4.97
CA GLY A 210 11.55 -14.89 4.72
C GLY A 210 11.57 -15.95 3.63
N VAL A 211 10.47 -16.15 2.90
CA VAL A 211 10.32 -17.20 1.88
C VAL A 211 10.17 -16.58 0.51
N LYS A 212 10.83 -17.14 -0.48
CA LYS A 212 10.60 -16.77 -1.88
C LYS A 212 9.34 -17.46 -2.39
N LEU A 213 8.38 -16.68 -2.85
CA LEU A 213 7.14 -17.17 -3.45
C LEU A 213 6.97 -16.70 -4.91
N GLY A 214 7.80 -15.78 -5.37
CA GLY A 214 7.81 -15.34 -6.75
C GLY A 214 8.43 -16.38 -7.68
N GLY A 215 7.94 -16.42 -8.92
CA GLY A 215 8.32 -17.41 -9.93
C GLY A 215 7.26 -18.49 -10.13
N VAL A 216 7.56 -19.43 -11.02
CA VAL A 216 6.68 -20.56 -11.35
C VAL A 216 6.91 -21.70 -10.36
N ARG A 217 5.84 -22.42 -10.04
CA ARG A 217 5.85 -23.54 -9.10
C ARG A 217 6.38 -24.82 -9.75
N ILE A 218 6.79 -25.78 -8.91
CA ILE A 218 7.25 -27.10 -9.35
C ILE A 218 6.21 -27.76 -10.28
N ASP A 219 6.66 -28.18 -11.46
CA ASP A 219 5.98 -29.20 -12.27
C ASP A 219 6.70 -30.53 -12.04
N VAL A 220 6.04 -31.45 -11.33
CA VAL A 220 6.61 -32.75 -10.98
C VAL A 220 6.87 -33.58 -12.24
N ASN A 221 6.02 -33.51 -13.26
CA ASN A 221 6.20 -34.31 -14.47
C ASN A 221 7.34 -33.78 -15.34
N ALA A 222 7.51 -32.46 -15.42
CA ALA A 222 8.65 -31.87 -16.15
C ALA A 222 9.99 -32.31 -15.54
N ILE A 223 10.07 -32.42 -14.21
CA ILE A 223 11.27 -32.86 -13.49
C ILE A 223 11.42 -34.40 -13.58
N CYS A 224 10.38 -35.15 -13.25
CA CYS A 224 10.45 -36.60 -13.09
C CYS A 224 10.37 -37.39 -14.40
N GLY A 225 9.71 -36.84 -15.42
CA GLY A 225 9.37 -37.58 -16.64
C GLY A 225 8.67 -38.91 -16.30
N GLU A 226 8.99 -39.96 -17.07
CA GLU A 226 8.38 -41.28 -16.86
C GLU A 226 9.06 -42.08 -15.74
N ASN A 227 10.40 -41.99 -15.60
CA ASN A 227 11.18 -42.98 -14.84
C ASN A 227 12.15 -42.41 -13.80
N ARG A 228 12.32 -41.08 -13.72
CA ARG A 228 13.35 -40.50 -12.82
C ARG A 228 12.90 -40.39 -11.37
N CYS A 229 11.61 -40.58 -11.09
CA CYS A 229 11.08 -40.44 -9.74
C CYS A 229 10.25 -41.64 -9.30
N VAL A 230 10.23 -41.89 -7.99
CA VAL A 230 9.33 -42.83 -7.33
C VAL A 230 8.61 -42.15 -6.18
N LEU A 231 7.31 -42.40 -6.03
CA LEU A 231 6.53 -41.89 -4.91
C LEU A 231 6.83 -42.72 -3.66
N SER A 232 7.24 -42.04 -2.59
CA SER A 232 7.46 -42.69 -1.30
C SER A 232 6.12 -42.97 -0.59
N PRO A 233 6.06 -43.95 0.34
CA PRO A 233 4.85 -44.23 1.11
C PRO A 233 4.35 -43.05 1.95
N ASP A 234 5.26 -42.17 2.38
CA ASP A 234 4.92 -40.95 3.09
C ASP A 234 4.50 -39.79 2.15
N GLY A 235 4.47 -39.99 0.83
CA GLY A 235 3.97 -39.04 -0.14
C GLY A 235 4.98 -37.98 -0.60
N ALA A 236 6.27 -38.16 -0.31
CA ALA A 236 7.35 -37.42 -0.93
C ALA A 236 7.71 -38.03 -2.29
N VAL A 237 8.32 -37.24 -3.17
CA VAL A 237 8.78 -37.73 -4.47
C VAL A 237 10.28 -37.95 -4.38
N ILE A 238 10.77 -39.17 -4.60
CA ILE A 238 12.21 -39.47 -4.57
C ILE A 238 12.74 -39.38 -6.00
N TYR A 239 13.72 -38.52 -6.23
CA TYR A 239 14.40 -38.36 -7.51
C TYR A 239 15.64 -39.24 -7.59
N ASN A 240 15.62 -40.22 -8.49
CA ASN A 240 16.70 -41.17 -8.74
C ASN A 240 17.58 -40.77 -9.94
N GLY A 241 17.07 -39.92 -10.83
CA GLY A 241 17.75 -39.52 -12.06
C GLY A 241 17.73 -40.59 -13.15
N ASP A 242 18.35 -40.24 -14.28
CA ASP A 242 18.64 -41.13 -15.41
C ASP A 242 19.99 -40.77 -16.04
N ASP A 243 20.39 -41.44 -17.12
CA ASP A 243 21.68 -41.20 -17.79
C ASP A 243 21.84 -39.76 -18.32
N LYS A 244 20.73 -39.03 -18.57
CA LYS A 244 20.76 -37.66 -19.09
C LYS A 244 20.69 -36.62 -17.97
N LEU A 245 19.90 -36.90 -16.94
CA LEU A 245 19.68 -36.03 -15.78
C LEU A 245 19.99 -36.82 -14.50
N PRO A 246 21.28 -37.08 -14.20
CA PRO A 246 21.65 -37.96 -13.10
C PRO A 246 21.36 -37.36 -11.73
N SER A 247 21.29 -36.03 -11.60
CA SER A 247 21.02 -35.33 -10.34
C SER A 247 19.79 -34.43 -10.40
N LEU A 248 19.18 -34.15 -9.23
CA LEU A 248 18.06 -33.21 -9.17
C LEU A 248 18.48 -31.79 -9.59
N SER A 249 19.74 -31.42 -9.36
CA SER A 249 20.29 -30.14 -9.83
C SER A 249 20.30 -30.04 -11.35
N ASP A 250 20.62 -31.13 -12.06
CA ASP A 250 20.57 -31.14 -13.53
C ASP A 250 19.12 -31.06 -14.01
N ALA A 251 18.22 -31.76 -13.32
CA ALA A 251 16.80 -31.81 -13.65
C ALA A 251 16.09 -30.46 -13.56
N ILE A 252 16.56 -29.56 -12.69
CA ILE A 252 16.02 -28.21 -12.53
C ILE A 252 16.86 -27.15 -13.23
N ASN A 253 17.97 -27.52 -13.87
CA ASN A 253 18.80 -26.57 -14.60
C ASN A 253 18.19 -26.31 -15.99
N PRO A 254 17.74 -25.08 -16.29
CA PRO A 254 17.11 -24.75 -17.58
C PRO A 254 18.07 -24.81 -18.76
N GLU A 255 19.40 -24.83 -18.53
CA GLU A 255 20.40 -25.02 -19.58
C GLU A 255 20.61 -26.49 -19.96
N ILE A 256 20.19 -27.43 -19.09
CA ILE A 256 20.37 -28.87 -19.27
C ILE A 256 19.04 -29.56 -19.60
N ASN A 257 17.98 -29.24 -18.85
CA ASN A 257 16.65 -29.81 -19.04
C ASN A 257 15.72 -28.80 -19.73
N GLU A 258 15.52 -28.98 -21.04
CA GLU A 258 14.66 -28.09 -21.83
C GLU A 258 13.20 -28.07 -21.35
N PHE A 259 12.71 -29.16 -20.76
CA PHE A 259 11.33 -29.24 -20.24
C PHE A 259 11.08 -28.36 -19.01
N VAL A 260 12.13 -28.02 -18.26
CA VAL A 260 12.00 -27.07 -17.13
C VAL A 260 12.40 -25.66 -17.51
N ARG A 261 12.96 -25.42 -18.70
CA ARG A 261 13.25 -24.06 -19.18
C ARG A 261 11.99 -23.20 -19.21
N ASP A 262 10.88 -23.79 -19.64
CA ASP A 262 9.57 -23.13 -19.68
C ASP A 262 8.97 -22.95 -18.27
N SER A 263 9.52 -23.63 -17.26
CA SER A 263 9.19 -23.45 -15.84
C SER A 263 9.96 -22.29 -15.18
N TYR A 264 10.74 -21.51 -15.93
CA TYR A 264 11.35 -20.27 -15.44
C TYR A 264 10.55 -19.06 -15.92
N GLY A 265 9.70 -18.55 -15.04
CA GLY A 265 8.91 -17.35 -15.31
C GLY A 265 9.77 -16.10 -15.48
N ALA A 266 9.30 -15.15 -16.29
CA ALA A 266 10.02 -13.91 -16.58
C ALA A 266 10.41 -13.10 -15.31
N THR A 267 9.62 -13.22 -14.25
CA THR A 267 9.85 -12.56 -12.95
C THR A 267 9.92 -13.60 -11.84
N GLY A 268 11.05 -13.64 -11.13
CA GLY A 268 11.29 -14.60 -10.05
C GLY A 268 11.70 -16.00 -10.51
N GLY A 269 11.65 -16.30 -11.82
CA GLY A 269 12.15 -17.56 -12.37
C GLY A 269 11.36 -18.75 -11.87
N PHE A 270 12.08 -19.66 -11.20
CA PHE A 270 11.55 -20.86 -10.60
C PHE A 270 11.49 -20.71 -9.07
N GLN A 271 10.33 -20.94 -8.47
CA GLN A 271 10.05 -20.62 -7.06
C GLN A 271 11.05 -21.27 -6.06
N PRO A 272 11.41 -22.56 -6.20
CA PRO A 272 12.31 -23.26 -5.26
C PRO A 272 13.78 -22.81 -5.23
N VAL A 273 14.20 -21.96 -6.16
CA VAL A 273 15.62 -21.58 -6.35
C VAL A 273 15.80 -20.07 -6.41
N GLU A 274 17.06 -19.63 -6.56
CA GLU A 274 17.42 -18.22 -6.63
C GLU A 274 16.60 -17.47 -7.69
N GLY A 275 16.14 -16.28 -7.31
CA GLY A 275 15.28 -15.46 -8.15
C GLY A 275 16.07 -14.69 -9.20
N GLY A 276 15.36 -14.35 -10.28
CA GLY A 276 15.93 -13.55 -11.34
C GLY A 276 14.88 -12.99 -12.28
N TRP A 277 15.35 -12.14 -13.17
CA TRP A 277 14.64 -11.67 -14.35
C TRP A 277 15.07 -12.56 -15.51
N TYR A 278 14.09 -13.13 -16.20
CA TYR A 278 14.31 -14.09 -17.28
C TYR A 278 13.70 -13.59 -18.58
N PHE A 279 14.35 -13.93 -19.68
CA PHE A 279 13.82 -13.71 -21.02
C PHE A 279 14.10 -14.96 -21.85
N ASP A 280 13.07 -15.53 -22.46
CA ASP A 280 13.14 -16.78 -23.22
C ASP A 280 13.79 -17.93 -22.42
N GLY A 281 13.40 -18.05 -21.14
CA GLY A 281 13.91 -19.05 -20.19
C GLY A 281 15.37 -18.85 -19.75
N LYS A 282 16.04 -17.78 -20.21
CA LYS A 282 17.44 -17.48 -19.86
C LYS A 282 17.53 -16.36 -18.83
N PRO A 283 18.44 -16.45 -17.85
CA PRO A 283 18.61 -15.40 -16.85
C PRO A 283 19.21 -14.15 -17.48
N LEU A 284 18.50 -13.03 -17.40
CA LEU A 284 19.04 -11.70 -17.70
C LEU A 284 19.81 -11.15 -16.50
N MET A 285 19.23 -11.31 -15.31
CA MET A 285 19.81 -10.84 -14.05
C MET A 285 19.26 -11.67 -12.90
N GLN A 286 20.14 -12.32 -12.15
CA GLN A 286 19.79 -12.91 -10.87
C GLN A 286 19.82 -11.85 -9.77
N TYR A 287 18.98 -12.00 -8.75
CA TYR A 287 18.96 -11.13 -7.60
C TYR A 287 19.09 -11.95 -6.32
N LYS A 288 19.74 -11.36 -5.32
CA LYS A 288 19.95 -11.99 -4.03
C LYS A 288 18.84 -11.64 -3.06
N LYS A 289 18.75 -12.45 -2.02
CA LYS A 289 17.92 -12.20 -0.84
C LYS A 289 18.12 -10.76 -0.32
N GLY A 290 17.03 -10.00 -0.25
CA GLY A 290 17.01 -8.63 0.27
C GLY A 290 17.33 -7.54 -0.76
N ASP A 291 17.71 -7.91 -2.00
CA ASP A 291 17.83 -6.93 -3.08
C ASP A 291 16.48 -6.29 -3.39
N PHE A 292 16.49 -5.10 -3.99
CA PHE A 292 15.25 -4.43 -4.39
C PHE A 292 14.38 -5.30 -5.31
N SER A 293 15.00 -6.05 -6.25
CA SER A 293 14.28 -6.97 -7.13
C SER A 293 13.60 -8.11 -6.35
N ASP A 294 14.24 -8.65 -5.31
CA ASP A 294 13.65 -9.66 -4.43
C ASP A 294 12.40 -9.09 -3.76
N ILE A 295 12.53 -7.96 -3.07
CA ILE A 295 11.40 -7.34 -2.36
C ILE A 295 10.27 -6.93 -3.31
N LEU A 296 10.61 -6.43 -4.51
CA LEU A 296 9.64 -6.06 -5.54
C LEU A 296 8.86 -7.29 -6.01
N VAL A 297 9.54 -8.32 -6.51
CA VAL A 297 8.87 -9.53 -7.03
C VAL A 297 8.03 -10.19 -5.93
N GLU A 298 8.54 -10.24 -4.70
CA GLU A 298 7.83 -10.85 -3.57
C GLU A 298 6.60 -10.06 -3.10
N SER A 299 6.56 -8.74 -3.34
CA SER A 299 5.34 -7.96 -3.11
C SER A 299 4.20 -8.37 -4.05
N PHE A 300 4.52 -8.88 -5.24
CA PHE A 300 3.55 -9.42 -6.21
C PHE A 300 3.25 -10.90 -5.98
N ALA A 301 4.20 -11.67 -5.42
CA ALA A 301 4.11 -13.13 -5.37
C ALA A 301 2.80 -13.66 -4.78
N GLY A 302 2.33 -13.11 -3.66
CA GLY A 302 1.03 -13.49 -3.08
C GLY A 302 -0.16 -13.26 -4.02
N PRO A 303 -0.47 -12.00 -4.36
CA PRO A 303 -1.67 -11.64 -5.12
C PRO A 303 -1.60 -12.10 -6.58
N HIS A 304 -0.43 -12.08 -7.20
CA HIS A 304 -0.24 -12.56 -8.58
C HIS A 304 -0.45 -14.07 -8.68
N ASP A 305 0.14 -14.87 -7.80
CA ASP A 305 -0.02 -16.33 -7.80
C ASP A 305 -1.47 -16.72 -7.45
N LEU A 306 -2.08 -16.06 -6.44
CA LEU A 306 -3.46 -16.35 -6.07
C LEU A 306 -4.44 -16.02 -7.20
N LEU A 307 -4.41 -14.79 -7.72
CA LEU A 307 -5.38 -14.30 -8.71
C LEU A 307 -5.09 -14.80 -10.13
N GLY A 308 -3.84 -15.07 -10.47
CA GLY A 308 -3.43 -15.58 -11.77
C GLY A 308 -3.45 -17.10 -11.89
N GLY A 309 -3.22 -17.80 -10.77
CA GLY A 309 -3.03 -19.26 -10.73
C GLY A 309 -4.05 -20.00 -9.87
N GLN A 310 -4.03 -19.78 -8.56
CA GLN A 310 -4.75 -20.65 -7.61
C GLN A 310 -6.26 -20.63 -7.77
N ILE A 311 -6.88 -19.46 -7.93
CA ILE A 311 -8.35 -19.37 -8.03
C ILE A 311 -8.90 -20.02 -9.30
N TRP A 312 -8.04 -20.23 -10.30
CA TRP A 312 -8.38 -20.84 -11.58
C TRP A 312 -8.11 -22.35 -11.61
N GLY A 313 -7.51 -22.91 -10.56
CA GLY A 313 -7.21 -24.35 -10.50
C GLY A 313 -5.99 -24.76 -11.33
N TRP A 314 -5.06 -23.85 -11.60
CA TRP A 314 -3.83 -24.14 -12.35
C TRP A 314 -2.76 -24.87 -11.53
N TYR A 315 -3.06 -25.15 -10.27
CA TYR A 315 -2.24 -25.96 -9.38
C TYR A 315 -2.97 -27.24 -8.98
N ASP A 316 -2.20 -28.31 -8.81
CA ASP A 316 -2.71 -29.59 -8.32
C ASP A 316 -3.07 -29.52 -6.82
N LYS A 317 -3.53 -30.65 -6.27
CA LYS A 317 -3.91 -30.75 -4.85
C LYS A 317 -2.75 -30.53 -3.88
N GLN A 318 -1.51 -30.66 -4.36
CA GLN A 318 -0.27 -30.45 -3.59
C GLN A 318 0.26 -29.02 -3.77
N GLY A 319 -0.41 -28.17 -4.55
CA GLY A 319 0.03 -26.80 -4.81
C GLY A 319 1.17 -26.70 -5.84
N ASN A 320 1.42 -27.75 -6.61
CA ASN A 320 2.35 -27.77 -7.73
C ASN A 320 1.65 -27.37 -9.03
N THR A 321 2.41 -26.97 -10.04
CA THR A 321 1.87 -26.70 -11.38
C THR A 321 1.11 -27.94 -11.90
N SER A 322 -0.17 -27.77 -12.21
CA SER A 322 -0.98 -28.87 -12.76
C SER A 322 -0.57 -29.16 -14.20
N GLN A 323 -0.72 -30.43 -14.61
CA GLN A 323 -0.69 -30.78 -16.02
C GLN A 323 -1.86 -30.11 -16.75
N LYS A 324 -1.57 -29.52 -17.90
CA LYS A 324 -2.53 -28.75 -18.69
C LYS A 324 -2.50 -29.25 -20.12
N ASN A 325 -3.67 -29.38 -20.73
CA ASN A 325 -3.76 -29.54 -22.17
C ASN A 325 -3.52 -28.19 -22.88
N GLY A 326 -3.43 -28.20 -24.22
CA GLY A 326 -3.09 -27.00 -24.99
C GLY A 326 -4.07 -25.82 -24.82
N LEU A 327 -5.35 -26.07 -24.49
CA LEU A 327 -6.32 -25.01 -24.22
C LEU A 327 -6.16 -24.46 -22.80
N GLU A 328 -5.95 -25.33 -21.82
CA GLU A 328 -5.68 -24.96 -20.43
C GLU A 328 -4.36 -24.19 -20.28
N SER A 329 -3.33 -24.54 -21.05
CA SER A 329 -2.05 -23.80 -21.05
C SER A 329 -2.26 -22.36 -21.50
N LYS A 330 -2.97 -22.16 -22.61
CA LYS A 330 -3.29 -20.82 -23.11
C LYS A 330 -4.16 -20.03 -22.13
N ALA A 331 -5.15 -20.68 -21.51
CA ALA A 331 -5.97 -20.04 -20.49
C ALA A 331 -5.13 -19.59 -19.29
N SER A 332 -4.21 -20.44 -18.82
CA SER A 332 -3.29 -20.14 -17.72
C SER A 332 -2.36 -18.97 -18.02
N GLU A 333 -1.83 -18.88 -19.24
CA GLU A 333 -1.02 -17.74 -19.68
C GLU A 333 -1.82 -16.43 -19.65
N VAL A 334 -3.07 -16.46 -20.14
CA VAL A 334 -3.95 -15.28 -20.15
C VAL A 334 -4.31 -14.83 -18.73
N THR A 335 -4.72 -15.74 -17.85
CA THR A 335 -5.09 -15.36 -16.46
C THR A 335 -3.88 -14.81 -15.71
N THR A 336 -2.69 -15.37 -15.93
CA THR A 336 -1.43 -14.89 -15.35
C THR A 336 -1.08 -13.50 -15.87
N ALA A 337 -1.17 -13.27 -17.19
CA ALA A 337 -0.88 -11.97 -17.79
C ALA A 337 -1.85 -10.87 -17.31
N VAL A 338 -3.14 -11.18 -17.20
CA VAL A 338 -4.17 -10.26 -16.68
C VAL A 338 -3.98 -9.99 -15.19
N ALA A 339 -3.45 -10.95 -14.42
CA ALA A 339 -3.22 -10.76 -13.00
C ALA A 339 -2.16 -9.67 -12.71
N ILE A 340 -1.19 -9.44 -13.60
CA ILE A 340 -0.16 -8.41 -13.40
C ILE A 340 -0.79 -7.02 -13.19
N PRO A 341 -1.49 -6.40 -14.16
CA PRO A 341 -2.06 -5.07 -13.98
C PRO A 341 -3.10 -5.01 -12.84
N VAL A 342 -3.84 -6.10 -12.60
CA VAL A 342 -4.83 -6.18 -11.52
C VAL A 342 -4.17 -6.13 -10.13
N THR A 343 -2.98 -6.72 -10.00
CA THR A 343 -2.28 -6.85 -8.72
C THR A 343 -1.34 -5.69 -8.42
N VAL A 344 -0.99 -4.86 -9.41
CA VAL A 344 -0.12 -3.68 -9.24
C VAL A 344 -0.54 -2.80 -8.05
N PRO A 345 -1.81 -2.35 -7.90
CA PRO A 345 -2.19 -1.50 -6.78
C PRO A 345 -2.01 -2.19 -5.42
N ILE A 346 -2.24 -3.50 -5.36
CA ILE A 346 -2.12 -4.32 -4.15
C ILE A 346 -0.65 -4.50 -3.77
N ALA A 347 0.17 -4.95 -4.73
CA ALA A 347 1.58 -5.23 -4.52
C ALA A 347 2.38 -3.96 -4.21
N LEU A 348 2.19 -2.90 -5.00
CA LEU A 348 2.90 -1.64 -4.80
C LEU A 348 2.54 -0.97 -3.47
N SER A 349 1.36 -1.23 -2.90
CA SER A 349 0.96 -0.69 -1.60
C SER A 349 1.95 -1.03 -0.47
N ASP A 350 2.72 -2.12 -0.61
CA ASP A 350 3.75 -2.52 0.35
C ASP A 350 5.11 -1.84 0.13
N LEU A 351 5.35 -1.28 -1.06
CA LEU A 351 6.65 -0.74 -1.47
C LEU A 351 6.75 0.79 -1.38
N ILE A 352 5.61 1.48 -1.45
CA ILE A 352 5.57 2.94 -1.55
C ILE A 352 5.02 3.59 -0.28
N SER A 353 5.50 4.81 0.01
CA SER A 353 4.96 5.59 1.12
C SER A 353 3.54 6.10 0.80
N SER A 354 2.75 6.43 1.83
CA SER A 354 1.43 7.01 1.53
C SER A 354 1.52 8.41 0.92
N ASP A 355 2.62 9.14 1.12
CA ASP A 355 2.87 10.41 0.44
C ASP A 355 2.96 10.18 -1.08
N PHE A 356 3.64 9.11 -1.49
CA PHE A 356 3.73 8.74 -2.91
C PHE A 356 2.39 8.23 -3.44
N MET A 357 1.64 7.43 -2.66
CA MET A 357 0.27 7.05 -3.03
C MET A 357 -0.63 8.26 -3.21
N GLU A 358 -0.54 9.26 -2.32
CA GLU A 358 -1.33 10.48 -2.42
C GLU A 358 -1.02 11.25 -3.72
N VAL A 359 0.26 11.30 -4.13
CA VAL A 359 0.65 11.85 -5.42
C VAL A 359 0.04 11.04 -6.57
N LEU A 360 0.12 9.71 -6.55
CA LEU A 360 -0.48 8.86 -7.59
C LEU A 360 -2.00 9.05 -7.69
N TYR A 361 -2.71 9.13 -6.57
CA TYR A 361 -4.16 9.37 -6.55
C TYR A 361 -4.52 10.75 -7.13
N LYS A 362 -3.73 11.78 -6.82
CA LYS A 362 -3.92 13.13 -7.39
C LYS A 362 -3.63 13.17 -8.89
N LEU A 363 -2.68 12.38 -9.38
CA LEU A 363 -2.33 12.31 -10.80
C LEU A 363 -3.29 11.44 -11.62
N GLY A 364 -3.80 10.35 -11.06
CA GLY A 364 -4.72 9.43 -11.73
C GLY A 364 -6.20 9.81 -11.62
N GLY A 365 -6.54 10.88 -10.89
CA GLY A 365 -7.90 11.36 -10.67
C GLY A 365 -8.39 12.44 -11.64
N ASN A 366 -7.77 12.59 -12.82
CA ASN A 366 -8.27 13.43 -13.92
C ASN A 366 -8.86 12.58 -15.04
#